data_AF-A0A949SV65-F1
#
_entry.id   AF-A0A949SV65-F1
#
_cell.length_a   1.000
_cell.length_b   1.000
_cell.length_c   1.000
_cell.angle_alpha   90.00
_cell.angle_beta   90.00
_cell.angle_gamma   90.00
#
_symmetry.space_group_name_H-M   'P 1'
#
loop_
_entity.id
_entity.type
_entity.pdbx_description
1 polymer ?
#
loop_
_entity_poly.entity_id
_entity_poly.type
_entity_poly.pdbx_seq_one_letter_code
_entity_poly.pdbx_strand_id
1 'polypeptide(L)' 'MPDPAFPSSPYAEFQAELAEIHRHKWLTSEKAGRDVGFEKALTEWAGKHRQMWRKERNRRSQKSS' A
#
# COMPACT_ATOMS: atom_id res chain seq x y z
N MET A 1 -18.26 -19.47 0.85
CA MET A 1 -18.17 -19.02 -0.55
C MET A 1 -17.73 -17.56 -0.53
N PRO A 2 -16.49 -17.19 -0.91
CA PRO A 2 -16.13 -15.79 -1.12
C PRO A 2 -16.64 -15.32 -2.50
N ASP A 3 -17.24 -14.14 -2.52
CA ASP A 3 -17.95 -13.51 -3.66
C ASP A 3 -16.99 -12.96 -4.74
N PRO A 4 -17.32 -13.04 -6.04
CA PRO A 4 -16.44 -12.58 -7.12
C PRO A 4 -16.48 -11.07 -7.31
N ALA A 5 -15.32 -10.43 -7.11
CA ALA A 5 -14.88 -9.21 -7.79
C ALA A 5 -15.90 -8.03 -7.88
N PHE A 6 -15.85 -7.13 -6.90
CA PHE A 6 -16.23 -5.73 -7.12
C PHE A 6 -14.98 -4.93 -7.52
N PRO A 7 -14.82 -4.53 -8.81
CA PRO A 7 -13.62 -3.85 -9.30
C PRO A 7 -13.48 -2.37 -8.87
N SER A 8 -14.33 -1.86 -7.98
CA SER A 8 -14.32 -0.45 -7.56
C SER A 8 -14.89 -0.22 -6.16
N SER A 9 -14.63 -1.15 -5.24
CA SER A 9 -14.96 -0.92 -3.82
C SER A 9 -13.76 -0.27 -3.12
N PRO A 10 -13.95 0.65 -2.16
CA PRO A 10 -12.88 1.14 -1.28
C PRO A 10 -12.08 0.00 -0.62
N TYR A 11 -12.66 -1.21 -0.57
CA TYR A 11 -11.94 -2.43 -0.20
C TYR A 11 -10.79 -2.79 -1.15
N ALA A 12 -10.92 -2.58 -2.46
CA ALA A 12 -9.84 -2.80 -3.42
C ALA A 12 -8.70 -1.79 -3.25
N GLU A 13 -9.03 -0.55 -2.90
CA GLU A 13 -8.02 0.47 -2.54
C GLU A 13 -7.28 0.08 -1.26
N PHE A 14 -8.01 -0.45 -0.27
CA PHE A 14 -7.42 -0.96 0.96
C PHE A 14 -6.53 -2.18 0.72
N GLN A 15 -6.94 -3.11 -0.16
CA GLN A 15 -6.09 -4.24 -0.56
C GLN A 15 -4.82 -3.78 -1.29
N ALA A 16 -4.93 -2.76 -2.14
CA ALA A 16 -3.77 -2.16 -2.80
C ALA A 16 -2.84 -1.47 -1.78
N GLU A 17 -3.40 -0.77 -0.79
CA GLU A 17 -2.66 -0.16 0.31
C GLU A 17 -1.91 -1.22 1.14
N LEU A 18 -2.60 -2.31 1.48
CA LEU A 18 -2.03 -3.45 2.22
C LEU A 18 -0.93 -4.17 1.42
N ALA A 19 -1.13 -4.40 0.12
CA ALA A 19 -0.12 -5.02 -0.73
C ALA A 19 1.18 -4.19 -0.75
N GLU A 20 1.04 -2.87 -0.76
CA GLU A 20 2.15 -1.93 -0.74
C GLU A 20 2.91 -1.95 0.61
N ILE A 21 2.18 -1.97 1.73
CA ILE A 21 2.75 -2.14 3.07
C ILE A 21 3.49 -3.48 3.17
N HIS A 22 2.91 -4.54 2.62
CA HIS A 22 3.49 -5.88 2.70
C HIS A 22 4.78 -5.98 1.87
N ARG A 23 4.80 -5.41 0.66
CA ARG A 23 6.01 -5.29 -0.17
C ARG A 23 7.09 -4.48 0.53
N HIS A 24 6.72 -3.35 1.13
CA HIS A 24 7.66 -2.52 1.87
C HIS A 24 8.26 -3.27 3.06
N LYS A 25 7.43 -3.98 3.84
CA LYS A 25 7.89 -4.84 4.94
C LYS A 25 8.90 -5.87 4.43
N TRP A 26 8.60 -6.54 3.32
CA TRP A 26 9.48 -7.56 2.75
C TRP A 26 10.84 -6.97 2.35
N LEU A 27 10.84 -5.89 1.57
CA LEU A 27 12.06 -5.17 1.16
C LEU A 27 12.90 -4.68 2.34
N THR A 28 12.25 -4.11 3.36
CA THR A 28 12.96 -3.62 4.55
C THR A 28 13.49 -4.80 5.38
N SER A 29 12.79 -5.93 5.43
CA SER A 29 13.26 -7.14 6.13
C SER A 29 14.45 -7.77 5.41
N GLU A 30 14.41 -7.86 4.07
CA GLU A 30 15.55 -8.29 3.27
C GLU A 30 16.76 -7.37 3.47
N LYS A 31 16.55 -6.05 3.39
CA LYS A 31 17.62 -5.07 3.55
C LYS A 31 18.21 -5.05 4.95
N ALA A 32 17.40 -5.27 5.98
CA ALA A 32 17.84 -5.31 7.37
C ALA A 32 18.47 -6.65 7.76
N GLY A 33 18.32 -7.70 6.95
CA GLY A 33 18.75 -9.06 7.27
C GLY A 33 18.03 -9.65 8.49
N ARG A 34 16.90 -9.05 8.90
CA ARG A 34 16.07 -9.47 10.03
C ARG A 34 14.64 -9.00 9.82
N ASP A 35 13.67 -9.74 10.35
CA ASP A 35 12.28 -9.28 10.31
C ASP A 35 12.15 -7.98 11.09
N VAL A 36 11.74 -6.91 10.40
CA VAL A 36 11.65 -5.56 10.97
C VAL A 36 10.38 -5.41 11.81
N GLY A 37 9.45 -6.36 11.70
CA GLY A 37 8.13 -6.29 12.29
C GLY A 37 7.15 -5.50 11.43
N PHE A 38 5.87 -5.91 11.49
CA PHE A 38 4.79 -5.28 10.74
C PHE A 38 4.58 -3.82 11.15
N GLU A 39 4.60 -3.52 12.45
CA GLU A 39 4.41 -2.16 12.97
C GLU A 39 5.46 -1.18 12.44
N LYS A 40 6.74 -1.58 12.43
CA LYS A 40 7.81 -0.69 11.99
C LYS A 40 7.75 -0.42 10.49
N ALA A 41 7.47 -1.45 9.70
CA ALA A 41 7.24 -1.30 8.26
C ALA A 41 6.01 -0.44 7.97
N LEU A 42 4.93 -0.60 8.74
CA LEU A 42 3.72 0.22 8.62
C LEU A 42 3.99 1.68 8.96
N THR A 43 4.71 1.97 10.05
CA THR A 43 5.05 3.36 10.43
C THR A 43 5.92 4.03 9.38
N GLU A 44 6.96 3.35 8.86
CA GLU A 44 7.79 3.92 7.79
C GLU A 44 7.02 4.11 6.48
N TRP A 45 6.20 3.13 6.10
CA TRP A 45 5.39 3.20 4.91
C TRP A 45 4.32 4.31 5.01
N ALA A 46 3.66 4.44 6.16
CA ALA A 46 2.65 5.47 6.40
C ALA A 46 3.25 6.88 6.37
N GLY A 47 4.48 7.05 6.88
CA GLY A 47 5.16 8.35 6.90
C GLY A 47 5.61 8.84 5.53
N LYS A 48 6.22 7.96 4.73
CA LYS A 48 6.86 8.34 3.44
C LYS A 48 6.03 7.98 2.22
N HIS A 49 5.44 6.78 2.22
CA HIS A 49 4.81 6.19 1.04
C HIS A 49 3.36 6.63 0.89
N ARG A 50 2.60 6.73 1.99
CA ARG A 50 1.18 7.11 1.95
C ARG A 50 0.92 8.48 1.34
N GLN A 51 1.81 9.44 1.61
CA GLN A 51 1.71 10.78 1.03
C GLN A 51 1.94 10.78 -0.49
N MET A 52 2.94 10.01 -0.97
CA MET A 52 3.19 9.86 -2.41
C MET A 52 2.08 9.09 -3.11
N TRP A 53 1.58 7.99 -2.51
CA TRP A 53 0.47 7.20 -3.02
C TRP A 53 -0.80 8.03 -3.22
N ARG A 54 -1.16 8.88 -2.23
CA ARG A 54 -2.28 9.82 -2.36
C ARG A 54 -2.07 10.83 -3.49
N LYS A 55 -0.85 11.39 -3.63
CA LYS A 55 -0.53 12.32 -4.73
C LYS A 55 -0.62 11.64 -6.10
N GLU A 56 -0.08 10.44 -6.25
CA GLU A 56 -0.11 9.68 -7.50
C GLU A 56 -1.55 9.33 -7.89
N ARG A 57 -2.40 8.90 -6.94
CA ARG A 57 -3.81 8.64 -7.19
C ARG A 57 -4.59 9.90 -7.55
N ASN A 58 -4.40 11.02 -6.82
CA ASN A 58 -5.05 12.29 -7.17
C ASN A 58 -4.67 12.76 -8.58
N ARG A 59 -3.39 12.60 -8.95
CA ARG A 59 -2.88 12.92 -10.29
C ARG A 59 -3.46 12.00 -11.37
N ARG A 60 -3.65 10.71 -11.08
CA ARG A 60 -4.33 9.77 -12.00
C ARG A 60 -5.82 10.09 -12.16
N SER A 61 -6.51 10.49 -11.09
CA SER A 61 -7.91 10.90 -11.15
C SER A 61 -8.12 12.22 -11.93
N GLN A 62 -7.17 13.15 -11.88
CA GLN A 62 -7.25 14.40 -12.65
C GLN A 62 -6.95 14.24 -14.15
N LYS A 63 -6.31 13.14 -14.57
CA LYS A 63 -5.90 12.94 -15.97
C LYS A 63 -6.98 12.28 -16.86
N SER A 64 -8.24 12.29 -16.40
CA SER A 64 -9.40 11.72 -17.09
C SER A 64 -10.46 12.78 -17.46
N SER A 65 -10.04 14.03 -17.69
CA SER A 65 -10.91 15.11 -18.17
C SER A 65 -10.29 15.85 -19.34
#